data_AF-A0A6A5GRL1-F1
#
_entry.id   AF-A0A6A5GRL1-F1
#
_cell.length_a   1.000
_cell.length_b   1.000
_cell.length_c   1.000
_cell.angle_alpha   90.00
_cell.angle_beta   90.00
_cell.angle_gamma   90.00
#
_symmetry.space_group_name_H-M   'P 1'
#
loop_
_entity.id
_entity.type
_entity.pdbx_description
1 polymer ?
#
loop_
_entity_poly.entity_id
_entity_poly.type
_entity_poly.pdbx_seq_one_letter_code
_entity_poly.pdbx_strand_id
1 'polypeptide(L)'
;MKINSVYFDLMTMNPSELHSFFGWKSSNQIKHLMFDYGTIRSETLSQIITELPHLKSLSFSCGLEFADLVNPLNIDGFVRMFDGRWVTSDALIKIHCQEMLIYFNKLTCTDINLFIKNWMNSNDIKLRVFQIAASFGNYQEKLFRGLEDSLRPWDKSKRGPLFETQAYALDCQNGLDIERSDGMIATLCVDESVFSFVVWHDRFPQVTKQLPSVEESLRVQFLTAFLRSPEWYQAMKN
;
A
#
# COMPACT_ATOMS: atom_id res chain seq x y z
N MET A 1 -17.92 -17.24 20.07
CA MET A 1 -16.53 -17.03 19.63
C MET A 1 -16.52 -15.83 18.69
N LYS A 2 -15.67 -14.81 18.92
CA LYS A 2 -15.53 -13.67 17.99
C LYS A 2 -14.25 -13.90 17.18
N ILE A 3 -14.37 -13.99 15.86
CA ILE A 3 -13.21 -14.10 14.97
C ILE A 3 -12.98 -12.72 14.36
N ASN A 4 -11.87 -12.09 14.73
CA ASN A 4 -11.53 -10.74 14.24
C ASN A 4 -10.57 -10.78 13.04
N SER A 5 -9.76 -11.83 12.95
CA SER A 5 -8.73 -11.99 11.93
C SER A 5 -8.88 -13.37 11.29
N VAL A 6 -8.87 -13.40 9.96
CA VAL A 6 -8.94 -14.63 9.17
C VAL A 6 -7.81 -14.69 8.18
N TYR A 7 -7.30 -15.89 8.02
CA TYR A 7 -6.23 -16.24 7.12
C TYR A 7 -6.72 -17.31 6.15
N PHE A 8 -6.45 -17.12 4.86
CA PHE A 8 -6.73 -18.09 3.82
C PHE A 8 -5.45 -18.48 3.09
N ASP A 9 -5.18 -19.77 3.09
CA ASP A 9 -4.17 -20.41 2.26
C ASP A 9 -4.83 -20.89 0.97
N LEU A 10 -4.57 -20.21 -0.15
CA LEU A 10 -5.25 -20.51 -1.41
C LEU A 10 -4.66 -21.74 -2.14
N MET A 11 -3.58 -22.35 -1.65
CA MET A 11 -3.03 -23.58 -2.22
C MET A 11 -3.76 -24.81 -1.69
N THR A 12 -4.19 -24.75 -0.43
CA THR A 12 -4.83 -25.88 0.26
C THR A 12 -6.35 -25.75 0.32
N MET A 13 -6.86 -24.53 0.19
CA MET A 13 -8.29 -24.25 0.27
C MET A 13 -8.96 -24.40 -1.08
N ASN A 14 -10.04 -25.19 -1.13
CA ASN A 14 -10.83 -25.30 -2.35
C ASN A 14 -11.86 -24.15 -2.48
N PRO A 15 -12.30 -23.79 -3.70
CA PRO A 15 -13.24 -22.68 -3.88
C PRO A 15 -14.57 -22.84 -3.14
N SER A 16 -15.04 -24.08 -2.92
CA SER A 16 -16.31 -24.33 -2.23
C SER A 16 -16.26 -24.06 -0.72
N GLU A 17 -15.09 -24.28 -0.09
CA GLU A 17 -14.82 -23.89 1.29
C GLU A 17 -14.85 -22.38 1.46
N LEU A 18 -14.36 -21.65 0.45
CA LEU A 18 -14.29 -20.18 0.47
C LEU A 18 -15.70 -19.58 0.43
N HIS A 19 -16.54 -20.05 -0.48
CA HIS A 19 -17.94 -19.65 -0.52
C HIS A 19 -18.69 -20.03 0.77
N SER A 20 -18.43 -21.22 1.33
CA SER A 20 -19.07 -21.65 2.57
C SER A 20 -18.67 -20.79 3.77
N PHE A 21 -17.43 -20.30 3.81
CA PHE A 21 -16.95 -19.42 4.86
C PHE A 21 -17.70 -18.09 4.90
N PHE A 22 -17.95 -17.45 3.75
CA PHE A 22 -18.58 -16.13 3.75
C PHE A 22 -20.09 -16.18 4.02
N GLY A 23 -20.74 -17.31 3.74
CA GLY A 23 -22.11 -17.60 4.20
C GLY A 23 -22.26 -17.78 5.73
N TRP A 24 -21.17 -17.79 6.50
CA TRP A 24 -21.21 -17.94 7.95
C TRP A 24 -21.59 -16.62 8.64
N LYS A 25 -22.74 -16.58 9.35
CA LYS A 25 -23.33 -15.38 9.97
C LYS A 25 -22.40 -14.52 10.86
N SER A 26 -21.30 -15.06 11.38
CA SER A 26 -20.36 -14.31 12.22
C SER A 26 -19.19 -13.70 11.44
N SER A 27 -19.14 -13.88 10.10
CA SER A 27 -18.13 -13.30 9.21
C SER A 27 -18.14 -11.77 9.26
N ASN A 28 -19.29 -11.14 9.53
CA ASN A 28 -19.42 -9.67 9.63
C ASN A 28 -18.57 -9.03 10.76
N GLN A 29 -18.03 -9.82 11.68
CA GLN A 29 -17.15 -9.34 12.76
C GLN A 29 -15.68 -9.29 12.36
N ILE A 30 -15.32 -9.85 11.19
CA ILE A 30 -13.95 -9.88 10.68
C ILE A 30 -13.52 -8.46 10.34
N LYS A 31 -12.39 -8.05 10.92
CA LYS A 31 -11.76 -6.77 10.62
C LYS A 31 -10.46 -6.94 9.84
N HIS A 32 -9.85 -8.12 9.88
CA HIS A 32 -8.56 -8.35 9.27
C HIS A 32 -8.60 -9.62 8.43
N LEU A 33 -8.22 -9.48 7.17
CA LEU A 33 -8.20 -10.58 6.22
C LEU A 33 -6.81 -10.69 5.58
N MET A 34 -6.32 -11.91 5.44
CA MET A 34 -5.06 -12.22 4.77
C MET A 34 -5.26 -13.38 3.80
N PHE A 35 -4.82 -13.20 2.56
CA PHE A 35 -4.71 -14.25 1.55
C PHE A 35 -3.24 -14.52 1.26
N ASP A 36 -2.81 -15.77 1.44
CA ASP A 36 -1.48 -16.20 1.06
C ASP A 36 -1.53 -17.29 0.00
N TYR A 37 -0.47 -17.30 -0.82
CA TYR A 37 -0.23 -18.27 -1.89
C TYR A 37 -1.30 -18.26 -2.99
N GLY A 38 -1.05 -18.96 -4.10
CA GLY A 38 -2.01 -19.07 -5.20
C GLY A 38 -2.44 -17.74 -5.84
N THR A 39 -3.66 -17.73 -6.37
CA THR A 39 -4.27 -16.59 -7.06
C THR A 39 -5.75 -16.48 -6.72
N ILE A 40 -6.25 -15.25 -6.55
CA ILE A 40 -7.69 -14.98 -6.36
C ILE A 40 -8.26 -14.26 -7.59
N ARG A 41 -9.51 -14.57 -7.95
CA ARG A 41 -10.26 -13.83 -8.98
C ARG A 41 -10.76 -12.49 -8.44
N SER A 42 -10.79 -11.47 -9.29
CA SER A 42 -11.29 -10.15 -8.89
C SER A 42 -12.76 -10.14 -8.52
N GLU A 43 -13.59 -10.98 -9.14
CA GLU A 43 -15.01 -11.12 -8.81
C GLU A 43 -15.17 -11.72 -7.41
N THR A 44 -14.38 -12.76 -7.12
CA THR A 44 -14.34 -13.38 -5.80
C THR A 44 -13.89 -12.38 -4.74
N LEU A 45 -12.82 -11.61 -5.00
CA LEU A 45 -12.39 -10.55 -4.10
C LEU A 45 -13.51 -9.51 -3.88
N SER A 46 -14.19 -9.08 -4.95
CA SER A 46 -15.29 -8.10 -4.86
C SER A 46 -16.45 -8.59 -4.00
N GLN A 47 -16.82 -9.87 -4.13
CA GLN A 47 -17.86 -10.50 -3.30
C GLN A 47 -17.46 -10.46 -1.82
N ILE A 48 -16.22 -10.83 -1.50
CA ILE A 48 -15.70 -10.86 -0.14
C ILE A 48 -15.76 -9.49 0.53
N ILE A 49 -15.34 -8.44 -0.19
CA ILE A 49 -15.39 -7.07 0.34
C ILE A 49 -16.83 -6.62 0.59
N THR A 50 -17.76 -7.01 -0.29
CA THR A 50 -19.18 -6.70 -0.12
C THR A 50 -19.77 -7.39 1.11
N GLU A 51 -19.36 -8.64 1.37
CA GLU A 51 -19.83 -9.43 2.50
C GLU A 51 -19.15 -9.04 3.84
N LEU A 52 -18.04 -8.30 3.78
CA LEU A 52 -17.29 -7.82 4.95
C LEU A 52 -17.25 -6.28 5.03
N PRO A 53 -18.39 -5.60 5.28
CA PRO A 53 -18.48 -4.13 5.25
C PRO A 53 -17.70 -3.42 6.36
N HIS A 54 -17.21 -4.15 7.36
CA HIS A 54 -16.43 -3.62 8.48
C HIS A 54 -14.94 -3.95 8.39
N LEU A 55 -14.48 -4.46 7.24
CA LEU A 55 -13.09 -4.85 7.04
C LEU A 55 -12.17 -3.62 7.18
N LYS A 56 -11.25 -3.71 8.15
CA LYS A 56 -10.26 -2.67 8.43
C LYS A 56 -8.93 -2.94 7.75
N SER A 57 -8.59 -4.19 7.49
CA SER A 57 -7.37 -4.50 6.77
C SER A 57 -7.47 -5.69 5.86
N LEU A 58 -6.74 -5.59 4.75
CA LEU A 58 -6.60 -6.64 3.77
C LEU A 58 -5.12 -6.83 3.42
N SER A 59 -4.64 -8.06 3.53
CA SER A 59 -3.25 -8.42 3.19
C SER A 59 -3.21 -9.47 2.09
N PHE A 60 -2.30 -9.28 1.12
CA PHE A 60 -2.07 -10.17 0.00
C PHE A 60 -0.63 -10.65 -0.03
N SER A 61 -0.43 -11.96 0.05
CA SER A 61 0.77 -12.67 -0.40
C SER A 61 0.40 -13.66 -1.52
N CYS A 62 -0.57 -13.26 -2.35
CA CYS A 62 -1.08 -14.03 -3.50
C CYS A 62 -1.22 -13.13 -4.73
N GLY A 63 -1.37 -13.76 -5.91
CA GLY A 63 -1.68 -13.03 -7.13
C GLY A 63 -3.17 -12.67 -7.27
N LEU A 64 -3.46 -11.69 -8.13
CA LEU A 64 -4.80 -11.42 -8.65
C LEU A 64 -4.88 -11.92 -10.10
N GLU A 65 -5.87 -12.76 -10.41
CA GLU A 65 -6.05 -13.29 -11.77
C GLU A 65 -6.29 -12.14 -12.76
N PHE A 66 -5.61 -12.18 -13.91
CA PHE A 66 -5.61 -11.14 -14.96
C PHE A 66 -5.18 -9.72 -14.54
N ALA A 67 -4.77 -9.51 -13.28
CA ALA A 67 -4.25 -8.23 -12.80
C ALA A 67 -5.23 -7.03 -12.95
N ASP A 68 -6.54 -7.29 -12.99
CA ASP A 68 -7.56 -6.24 -13.07
C ASP A 68 -8.50 -6.25 -11.86
N LEU A 69 -8.73 -5.07 -11.29
CA LEU A 69 -9.74 -4.86 -10.26
C LEU A 69 -11.05 -4.44 -10.94
N VAL A 70 -11.99 -5.38 -11.01
CA VAL A 70 -13.33 -5.18 -11.59
C VAL A 70 -14.11 -4.10 -10.83
N ASN A 71 -13.91 -4.00 -9.51
CA ASN A 71 -14.51 -2.97 -8.66
C ASN A 71 -13.45 -2.26 -7.81
N PRO A 72 -13.66 -0.98 -7.45
CA PRO A 72 -12.81 -0.29 -6.50
C PRO A 72 -12.73 -1.02 -5.15
N LEU A 73 -11.52 -1.17 -4.64
CA LEU A 73 -11.23 -1.83 -3.37
C LEU A 73 -11.29 -0.77 -2.25
N ASN A 74 -12.40 -0.76 -1.51
CA ASN A 74 -12.63 0.19 -0.43
C ASN A 74 -12.36 -0.46 0.94
N ILE A 75 -11.21 -0.15 1.55
CA ILE A 75 -10.79 -0.70 2.85
C ILE A 75 -10.58 0.43 3.84
N ASP A 76 -11.08 0.31 5.07
CA ASP A 76 -11.06 1.40 6.03
C ASP A 76 -9.71 1.74 6.62
N GLY A 77 -8.91 0.74 6.95
CA GLY A 77 -7.57 0.92 7.48
C GLY A 77 -6.54 0.76 6.38
N PHE A 78 -5.95 -0.43 6.29
CA PHE A 78 -4.77 -0.64 5.45
C PHE A 78 -4.90 -1.80 4.46
N VAL A 79 -4.25 -1.63 3.31
CA VAL A 79 -4.04 -2.67 2.31
C VAL A 79 -2.55 -2.95 2.24
N ARG A 80 -2.17 -4.21 2.45
CA ARG A 80 -0.77 -4.65 2.40
C ARG A 80 -0.61 -5.69 1.32
N MET A 81 0.36 -5.52 0.43
CA MET A 81 0.66 -6.45 -0.63
C MET A 81 2.11 -6.87 -0.50
N PHE A 82 2.33 -8.03 0.10
CA PHE A 82 3.63 -8.69 0.07
C PHE A 82 3.97 -9.05 -1.37
N ASP A 83 3.05 -9.69 -2.10
CA ASP A 83 3.15 -9.86 -3.56
C ASP A 83 2.19 -8.93 -4.31
N GLY A 84 2.70 -7.78 -4.72
CA GLY A 84 2.03 -6.80 -5.56
C GLY A 84 2.43 -6.86 -7.04
N ARG A 85 3.00 -7.96 -7.56
CA ARG A 85 3.41 -8.05 -8.97
C ARG A 85 2.26 -7.99 -9.97
N TRP A 86 1.03 -8.21 -9.51
CA TRP A 86 -0.19 -8.04 -10.28
C TRP A 86 -0.66 -6.58 -10.33
N VAL A 87 -0.16 -5.70 -9.45
CA VAL A 87 -0.66 -4.33 -9.36
C VAL A 87 -0.23 -3.53 -10.58
N THR A 88 -1.21 -2.98 -11.28
CA THR A 88 -1.05 -2.04 -12.39
C THR A 88 -1.31 -0.61 -11.92
N SER A 89 -0.97 0.38 -12.74
CA SER A 89 -1.32 1.79 -12.49
C SER A 89 -2.84 1.99 -12.35
N ASP A 90 -3.63 1.31 -13.17
CA ASP A 90 -5.11 1.34 -13.10
C ASP A 90 -5.63 0.68 -11.82
N ALA A 91 -5.00 -0.39 -11.35
CA ALA A 91 -5.35 -1.01 -10.09
C ALA A 91 -5.05 -0.09 -8.90
N LEU A 92 -3.89 0.59 -8.89
CA LEU A 92 -3.48 1.50 -7.81
C LEU A 92 -4.54 2.57 -7.52
N ILE A 93 -5.08 3.21 -8.56
CA ILE A 93 -6.06 4.30 -8.39
C ILE A 93 -7.45 3.82 -7.98
N LYS A 94 -7.72 2.50 -8.10
CA LYS A 94 -8.96 1.86 -7.66
C LYS A 94 -8.90 1.37 -6.20
N ILE A 95 -7.78 1.52 -5.51
CA ILE A 95 -7.63 1.11 -4.10
C ILE A 95 -7.77 2.33 -3.20
N HIS A 96 -8.82 2.34 -2.37
CA HIS A 96 -9.11 3.41 -1.43
C HIS A 96 -8.94 2.93 0.01
N CYS A 97 -7.84 3.32 0.64
CA CYS A 97 -7.51 2.99 2.03
C CYS A 97 -6.76 4.12 2.72
N GLN A 98 -6.55 4.02 4.03
CA GLN A 98 -5.71 4.96 4.76
C GLN A 98 -4.23 4.69 4.53
N GLU A 99 -3.81 3.42 4.58
CA GLU A 99 -2.41 3.05 4.33
C GLU A 99 -2.31 1.94 3.30
N MET A 100 -1.48 2.15 2.28
CA MET A 100 -1.20 1.18 1.23
C MET A 100 0.29 0.87 1.24
N LEU A 101 0.63 -0.42 1.41
CA LEU A 101 2.03 -0.87 1.43
C LEU A 101 2.21 -1.97 0.39
N ILE A 102 3.12 -1.76 -0.56
CA ILE A 102 3.40 -2.70 -1.64
C ILE A 102 4.88 -3.07 -1.63
N TYR A 103 5.18 -4.36 -1.45
CA TYR A 103 6.56 -4.85 -1.39
C TYR A 103 7.02 -5.33 -2.76
N PHE A 104 6.78 -6.58 -3.13
CA PHE A 104 7.20 -7.08 -4.44
C PHE A 104 6.28 -6.54 -5.53
N ASN A 105 6.81 -5.75 -6.45
CA ASN A 105 5.98 -5.15 -7.49
C ASN A 105 6.77 -4.96 -8.79
N LYS A 106 6.05 -4.59 -9.85
CA LYS A 106 6.62 -4.23 -11.16
C LYS A 106 6.39 -2.75 -11.50
N LEU A 107 5.96 -1.95 -10.51
CA LEU A 107 5.59 -0.56 -10.72
C LEU A 107 6.85 0.27 -10.96
N THR A 108 6.75 1.15 -11.94
CA THR A 108 7.83 2.04 -12.37
C THR A 108 7.66 3.44 -11.79
N CYS A 109 8.68 4.29 -11.91
CA CYS A 109 8.56 5.71 -11.60
C CYS A 109 7.41 6.39 -12.36
N THR A 110 7.11 5.93 -13.58
CA THR A 110 5.99 6.45 -14.38
C THR A 110 4.65 6.09 -13.74
N ASP A 111 4.49 4.87 -13.25
CA ASP A 111 3.25 4.42 -12.60
C ASP A 111 3.00 5.18 -11.29
N ILE A 112 4.07 5.41 -10.52
CA ILE A 112 4.02 6.20 -9.28
C ILE A 112 3.72 7.68 -9.60
N ASN A 113 4.31 8.25 -10.66
CA ASN A 113 4.00 9.61 -11.11
C ASN A 113 2.52 9.76 -11.50
N LEU A 114 1.96 8.76 -12.20
CA LEU A 114 0.54 8.73 -12.55
C LEU A 114 -0.35 8.67 -11.30
N PHE A 115 0.02 7.87 -10.31
CA PHE A 115 -0.66 7.84 -9.02
C PHE A 115 -0.68 9.21 -8.33
N ILE A 116 0.49 9.88 -8.24
CA ILE A 116 0.60 11.22 -7.61
C ILE A 116 -0.30 12.23 -8.32
N LYS A 117 -0.26 12.25 -9.66
CA LYS A 117 -1.11 13.12 -10.49
C LYS A 117 -2.58 12.82 -10.29
N ASN A 118 -2.96 11.54 -10.20
CA ASN A 118 -4.33 11.15 -9.93
C ASN A 118 -4.79 11.65 -8.55
N TRP A 119 -3.97 11.49 -7.51
CA TRP A 119 -4.29 12.00 -6.16
C TRP A 119 -4.45 13.52 -6.12
N MET A 120 -3.59 14.26 -6.84
CA MET A 120 -3.70 15.72 -6.96
C MET A 120 -5.01 16.17 -7.62
N ASN A 121 -5.59 15.35 -8.50
CA ASN A 121 -6.83 15.64 -9.20
C ASN A 121 -8.06 14.94 -8.59
N SER A 122 -7.87 14.20 -7.50
CA SER A 122 -8.97 13.50 -6.82
C SER A 122 -9.48 14.29 -5.62
N ASN A 123 -10.60 13.83 -5.06
CA ASN A 123 -11.15 14.26 -3.79
C ASN A 123 -10.87 13.24 -2.66
N ASP A 124 -9.81 12.44 -2.79
CA ASP A 124 -9.45 11.43 -1.80
C ASP A 124 -8.98 12.11 -0.50
N ILE A 125 -9.79 11.97 0.55
CA ILE A 125 -9.53 12.45 1.91
C ILE A 125 -9.24 11.29 2.88
N LYS A 126 -9.03 10.07 2.38
CA LYS A 126 -8.79 8.88 3.19
C LYS A 126 -7.32 8.53 3.24
N LEU A 127 -6.63 8.63 2.10
CA LEU A 127 -5.22 8.25 1.99
C LEU A 127 -4.37 9.05 2.99
N ARG A 128 -3.57 8.33 3.77
CA ARG A 128 -2.54 8.85 4.67
C ARG A 128 -1.15 8.43 4.25
N VAL A 129 -0.99 7.19 3.79
CA VAL A 129 0.31 6.61 3.43
C VAL A 129 0.17 5.75 2.19
N PHE A 130 1.02 5.99 1.21
CA PHE A 130 1.33 5.04 0.15
C PHE A 130 2.84 4.77 0.18
N GLN A 131 3.21 3.52 0.42
CA GLN A 131 4.59 3.08 0.47
C GLN A 131 4.83 1.93 -0.50
N ILE A 132 5.94 2.02 -1.21
CA ILE A 132 6.36 1.00 -2.16
C ILE A 132 7.84 0.70 -2.00
N ALA A 133 8.15 -0.59 -1.91
CA ALA A 133 9.52 -1.06 -1.97
C ALA A 133 10.00 -1.02 -3.42
N ALA A 134 10.93 -0.12 -3.72
CA ALA A 134 11.42 0.09 -5.07
C ALA A 134 12.85 0.67 -5.03
N SER A 135 13.64 0.31 -6.04
CA SER A 135 14.95 0.91 -6.24
C SER A 135 14.81 1.92 -7.35
N PHE A 136 14.97 3.20 -7.02
CA PHE A 136 14.69 4.30 -7.93
C PHE A 136 15.87 4.58 -8.89
N GLY A 137 17.08 4.11 -8.57
CA GLY A 137 18.29 4.30 -9.38
C GLY A 137 18.40 5.72 -9.93
N ASN A 138 18.81 5.84 -11.20
CA ASN A 138 18.85 7.12 -11.93
C ASN A 138 17.49 7.52 -12.57
N TYR A 139 16.38 6.88 -12.20
CA TYR A 139 15.07 7.10 -12.82
C TYR A 139 14.19 8.09 -12.05
N GLN A 140 14.74 8.81 -11.07
CA GLN A 140 14.03 9.82 -10.28
C GLN A 140 13.44 10.94 -11.16
N GLU A 141 14.07 11.28 -12.28
CA GLU A 141 13.53 12.25 -13.23
C GLU A 141 12.11 11.89 -13.70
N LYS A 142 11.85 10.59 -13.95
CA LYS A 142 10.53 10.12 -14.39
C LYS A 142 9.48 10.23 -13.29
N LEU A 143 9.90 10.14 -12.02
CA LEU A 143 9.00 10.21 -10.87
C LEU A 143 8.41 11.62 -10.73
N PHE A 144 9.21 12.66 -11.00
CA PHE A 144 8.81 14.06 -10.82
C PHE A 144 8.36 14.76 -12.10
N ARG A 145 8.42 14.08 -13.25
CA ARG A 145 8.08 14.66 -14.55
C ARG A 145 6.69 15.30 -14.57
N GLY A 146 6.64 16.59 -14.86
CA GLY A 146 5.40 17.38 -14.91
C GLY A 146 4.82 17.74 -13.55
N LEU A 147 5.61 17.65 -12.47
CA LEU A 147 5.27 18.07 -11.11
C LEU A 147 6.23 19.15 -10.59
N GLU A 148 7.22 19.56 -11.39
CA GLU A 148 8.33 20.42 -10.99
C GLU A 148 7.84 21.74 -10.38
N ASP A 149 6.84 22.36 -11.00
CA ASP A 149 6.26 23.63 -10.52
C ASP A 149 5.39 23.46 -9.28
N SER A 150 4.99 22.24 -8.92
CA SER A 150 4.17 21.94 -7.74
C SER A 150 4.99 21.51 -6.53
N LEU A 151 6.20 20.98 -6.76
CA LEU A 151 7.08 20.47 -5.71
C LEU A 151 7.74 21.62 -4.93
N ARG A 152 7.72 21.52 -3.60
CA ARG A 152 8.36 22.48 -2.69
C ARG A 152 9.23 21.74 -1.68
N PRO A 153 10.39 22.26 -1.29
CA PRO A 153 11.12 21.71 -0.15
C PRO A 153 10.30 21.86 1.13
N TRP A 154 10.64 21.05 2.15
CA TRP A 154 9.99 21.14 3.46
C TRP A 154 10.03 22.55 4.04
N ASP A 155 8.85 23.04 4.46
CA ASP A 155 8.68 24.27 5.21
C ASP A 155 8.14 23.96 6.61
N LYS A 156 8.97 24.20 7.63
CA LYS A 156 8.64 23.99 9.05
C LYS A 156 7.43 24.80 9.54
N SER A 157 7.05 25.87 8.83
CA SER A 157 5.86 26.66 9.15
C SER A 157 4.58 26.06 8.59
N LYS A 158 4.67 25.21 7.55
CA LYS A 158 3.53 24.53 6.94
C LYS A 158 3.22 23.19 7.59
N ARG A 159 4.24 22.44 8.03
CA ARG A 159 4.07 21.13 8.67
C ARG A 159 5.28 20.73 9.51
N GLY A 160 5.05 19.77 10.42
CA GLY A 160 6.08 19.15 11.24
C GLY A 160 7.09 18.30 10.45
N PRO A 161 8.21 17.93 11.09
CA PRO A 161 9.28 17.16 10.46
C PRO A 161 8.97 15.66 10.36
N LEU A 162 8.20 15.12 11.31
CA LEU A 162 7.97 13.70 11.47
C LEU A 162 6.51 13.34 11.17
N PHE A 163 6.32 12.22 10.46
CA PHE A 163 5.01 11.66 10.16
C PHE A 163 4.85 10.31 10.86
N GLU A 164 3.73 10.06 11.53
CA GLU A 164 3.46 8.78 12.18
C GLU A 164 2.62 7.84 11.29
N THR A 165 3.25 6.80 10.73
CA THR A 165 2.55 5.70 10.04
C THR A 165 1.95 4.72 11.06
N GLN A 166 1.19 3.71 10.64
CA GLN A 166 0.78 2.65 11.57
C GLN A 166 1.94 1.83 12.16
N ALA A 167 3.07 1.73 11.47
CA ALA A 167 4.18 0.88 11.91
C ALA A 167 5.29 1.65 12.65
N TYR A 168 5.68 2.82 12.16
CA TYR A 168 6.83 3.59 12.64
C TYR A 168 6.69 5.09 12.34
N ALA A 169 7.56 5.91 12.91
CA ALA A 169 7.69 7.31 12.54
C ALA A 169 8.62 7.49 11.33
N LEU A 170 8.24 8.34 10.39
CA LEU A 170 8.99 8.66 9.19
C LEU A 170 9.55 10.08 9.29
N ASP A 171 10.83 10.27 8.98
CA ASP A 171 11.41 11.60 8.79
C ASP A 171 11.08 12.13 7.39
N CYS A 172 10.38 13.26 7.34
CA CYS A 172 9.91 13.90 6.13
C CYS A 172 10.61 15.24 5.86
N GLN A 173 11.69 15.57 6.57
CA GLN A 173 12.39 16.86 6.41
C GLN A 173 13.11 16.99 5.06
N ASN A 174 13.62 15.87 4.53
CA ASN A 174 14.28 15.82 3.22
C ASN A 174 13.31 15.52 2.07
N GLY A 175 12.02 15.37 2.36
CA GLY A 175 10.99 15.11 1.37
C GLY A 175 10.57 16.38 0.60
N LEU A 176 9.92 16.17 -0.54
CA LEU A 176 9.32 17.24 -1.34
C LEU A 176 7.81 17.28 -1.12
N ASP A 177 7.28 18.45 -0.82
CA ASP A 177 5.86 18.68 -0.60
C ASP A 177 5.15 19.04 -1.90
N ILE A 178 3.92 18.54 -2.03
CA ILE A 178 2.93 19.03 -2.98
C ILE A 178 1.68 19.45 -2.20
N GLU A 179 1.07 20.55 -2.61
CA GLU A 179 -0.17 21.05 -2.02
C GLU A 179 -1.30 20.88 -3.05
N ARG A 180 -2.32 20.12 -2.69
CA ARG A 180 -3.51 19.91 -3.53
C ARG A 180 -4.43 21.14 -3.43
N SER A 181 -5.33 21.30 -4.39
CA SER A 181 -6.26 22.44 -4.50
C SER A 181 -7.16 22.65 -3.27
N ASP A 182 -7.40 21.60 -2.48
CA ASP A 182 -8.15 21.64 -1.22
C ASP A 182 -7.29 22.00 0.01
N GLY A 183 -6.00 22.28 -0.19
CA GLY A 183 -5.05 22.63 0.85
C GLY A 183 -4.47 21.43 1.60
N MET A 184 -4.76 20.19 1.18
CA MET A 184 -4.06 19.02 1.71
C MET A 184 -2.61 19.01 1.21
N ILE A 185 -1.68 18.76 2.13
CA ILE A 185 -0.25 18.63 1.82
C ILE A 185 0.08 17.15 1.76
N ALA A 186 0.80 16.73 0.73
CA ALA A 186 1.45 15.44 0.69
C ALA A 186 2.97 15.61 0.55
N THR A 187 3.74 14.71 1.13
CA THR A 187 5.20 14.68 1.05
C THR A 187 5.66 13.42 0.34
N LEU A 188 6.54 13.60 -0.64
CA LEU A 188 7.25 12.57 -1.36
C LEU A 188 8.63 12.39 -0.70
N CYS A 189 8.82 11.29 0.01
CA CYS A 189 10.12 10.86 0.51
C CYS A 189 10.67 9.75 -0.39
N VAL A 190 11.81 10.02 -1.02
CA VAL A 190 12.51 9.05 -1.87
C VAL A 190 13.77 8.59 -1.15
N ASP A 191 13.82 7.31 -0.80
CA ASP A 191 15.00 6.63 -0.29
C ASP A 191 15.50 5.61 -1.34
N GLU A 192 16.66 5.00 -1.14
CA GLU A 192 17.28 4.06 -2.08
C GLU A 192 16.41 2.82 -2.36
N SER A 193 15.55 2.46 -1.41
CA SER A 193 14.80 1.20 -1.38
C SER A 193 13.30 1.35 -1.17
N VAL A 194 12.85 2.54 -0.76
CA VAL A 194 11.45 2.81 -0.44
C VAL A 194 11.08 4.20 -0.95
N PHE A 195 9.92 4.27 -1.60
CA PHE A 195 9.23 5.54 -1.81
C PHE A 195 8.06 5.62 -0.85
N SER A 196 7.93 6.76 -0.19
CA SER A 196 6.80 7.10 0.65
C SER A 196 6.10 8.34 0.11
N PHE A 197 4.80 8.23 -0.09
CA PHE A 197 3.90 9.35 -0.32
C PHE A 197 2.98 9.45 0.91
N VAL A 198 3.18 10.48 1.72
CA VAL A 198 2.40 10.67 2.97
C VAL A 198 1.55 11.92 2.89
N VAL A 199 0.31 11.83 3.34
CA VAL A 199 -0.68 12.91 3.28
C VAL A 199 -0.95 13.42 4.69
N TRP A 200 -0.74 14.72 4.91
CA TRP A 200 -0.83 15.37 6.21
C TRP A 200 -2.27 15.79 6.51
N HIS A 201 -2.99 14.90 7.20
CA HIS A 201 -4.32 15.21 7.78
C HIS A 201 -4.21 16.08 9.04
N ASP A 202 -3.15 15.85 9.81
CA ASP A 202 -2.67 16.76 10.85
C ASP A 202 -1.30 17.26 10.40
N ARG A 203 -1.14 18.58 10.29
CA ARG A 203 0.11 19.19 9.83
C ARG A 203 1.19 19.17 10.92
N PHE A 204 0.82 19.05 12.19
CA PHE A 204 1.76 19.07 13.32
C PHE A 204 1.42 17.96 14.32
N PRO A 205 1.51 16.68 13.90
CA PRO A 205 1.11 15.57 14.73
C PRO A 205 2.03 15.40 15.93
N GLN A 206 1.45 14.95 17.05
CA GLN A 206 2.21 14.41 18.16
C GLN A 206 2.73 13.02 17.76
N VAL A 207 4.03 12.89 17.60
CA VAL A 207 4.67 11.63 17.20
C VAL A 207 5.08 10.86 18.46
N THR A 208 4.54 9.65 18.58
CA THR A 208 4.76 8.73 19.69
C THR A 208 5.60 7.53 19.28
N LYS A 209 5.62 7.18 18.00
CA LYS A 209 6.44 6.09 17.46
C LYS A 209 7.88 6.51 17.24
N GLN A 210 8.76 5.52 17.30
CA GLN A 210 10.17 5.71 17.02
C GLN A 210 10.43 5.69 15.52
N LEU A 211 11.49 6.39 15.10
CA LEU A 211 12.08 6.18 13.78
C LEU A 211 12.52 4.71 13.68
N PRO A 212 12.42 4.08 12.49
CA PRO A 212 12.87 2.72 12.31
C PRO A 212 14.35 2.61 12.70
N SER A 213 14.68 1.53 13.42
CA SER A 213 16.09 1.22 13.66
C SER A 213 16.82 0.98 12.34
N VAL A 214 18.15 1.16 12.32
CA VAL A 214 18.97 0.81 11.15
C VAL A 214 18.71 -0.63 10.72
N GLU A 215 18.50 -1.55 11.68
CA GLU A 215 18.17 -2.96 11.40
C GLU A 215 16.80 -3.14 10.75
N GLU A 216 15.76 -2.41 11.15
CA GLU A 216 14.44 -2.47 10.52
C GLU A 216 14.44 -1.85 9.13
N SER A 217 15.16 -0.75 8.94
CA SER A 217 15.40 -0.15 7.62
C SER A 217 16.13 -1.13 6.70
N LEU A 218 17.17 -1.79 7.23
CA LEU A 218 17.88 -2.86 6.56
C LEU A 218 16.98 -4.07 6.30
N ARG A 219 16.07 -4.46 7.20
CA ARG A 219 15.13 -5.58 6.95
C ARG A 219 14.18 -5.28 5.81
N VAL A 220 13.70 -4.05 5.65
CA VAL A 220 12.90 -3.66 4.47
C VAL A 220 13.76 -3.74 3.20
N GLN A 221 15.01 -3.27 3.26
CA GLN A 221 15.97 -3.36 2.15
C GLN A 221 16.34 -4.81 1.80
N PHE A 222 16.62 -5.64 2.80
CA PHE A 222 16.99 -7.06 2.70
C PHE A 222 15.81 -7.91 2.28
N LEU A 223 14.60 -7.69 2.80
CA LEU A 223 13.39 -8.29 2.26
C LEU A 223 13.32 -7.94 0.78
N THR A 224 13.35 -6.67 0.41
CA THR A 224 13.27 -6.25 -1.00
C THR A 224 14.36 -6.86 -1.90
N ALA A 225 15.59 -7.02 -1.41
CA ALA A 225 16.70 -7.61 -2.16
C ALA A 225 16.68 -9.15 -2.20
N PHE A 226 16.47 -9.82 -1.06
CA PHE A 226 16.34 -11.28 -0.91
C PHE A 226 15.17 -11.83 -1.72
N LEU A 227 14.09 -11.07 -1.78
CA LEU A 227 12.87 -11.41 -2.49
C LEU A 227 12.97 -11.16 -4.01
N ARG A 228 13.94 -10.36 -4.46
CA ARG A 228 14.30 -10.22 -5.89
C ARG A 228 15.27 -11.30 -6.37
N SER A 229 15.75 -12.17 -5.48
CA SER A 229 16.73 -13.18 -5.83
C SER A 229 16.07 -14.32 -6.65
N PRO A 230 16.73 -14.81 -7.72
CA PRO A 230 16.24 -15.96 -8.50
C PRO A 230 16.05 -17.23 -7.66
N GLU A 231 16.77 -17.36 -6.55
CA GLU A 231 16.74 -18.54 -5.67
C GLU A 231 15.38 -18.69 -4.96
N TRP A 232 14.76 -17.59 -4.51
CA TRP A 232 13.38 -17.65 -3.98
C TRP A 232 12.35 -18.04 -5.05
N TYR A 233 12.53 -17.54 -6.29
CA TYR A 233 11.66 -17.89 -7.42
C TYR A 233 11.68 -19.39 -7.75
N GLN A 234 12.81 -20.06 -7.52
CA GLN A 234 12.93 -21.51 -7.69
C GLN A 234 12.39 -22.27 -6.47
N ALA A 235 12.54 -21.72 -5.26
CA ALA A 235 12.02 -22.32 -4.04
C ALA A 235 10.48 -22.33 -3.95
N MET A 236 9.81 -21.33 -4.53
CA MET A 236 8.33 -21.23 -4.53
C MET A 236 7.64 -21.91 -5.72
N LYS A 237 8.41 -22.40 -6.70
CA LYS A 237 7.88 -23.14 -7.86
C LYS A 237 7.87 -24.67 -7.66
N ASN A 238 8.46 -25.15 -6.57
CA ASN A 238 8.46 -26.55 -6.15
C ASN A 238 7.60 -26.71 -4.89
#